data_AF-A0A956PCG2-F1
#
_entry.id   AF-A0A956PCG2-F1
#
_cell.length_a   1.000
_cell.length_b   1.000
_cell.length_c   1.000
_cell.angle_alpha   90.00
_cell.angle_beta   90.00
_cell.angle_gamma   90.00
#
_symmetry.space_group_name_H-M   'P 1'
#
loop_
_entity.id
_entity.type
_entity.pdbx_description
1 polymer ?
#
loop_
_entity_poly.entity_id
_entity_poly.type
_entity_poly.pdbx_seq_one_letter_code
_entity_poly.pdbx_strand_id
1 'polypeptide(L)'
;MTDLPRVARVLYFAYAAAFIVFGALSVAATPTEMQWLYGMEPRVVPEGAILLNQYRFLRVVEVGFGLLLLVFRREVFTEPRANAAVLGVFFAIPASRTLSIVLDGWSGTFLFTFMLAEYAIFVVLALGSRTALRAQRERRVPTHMLHPRG
;
A
#
# COMPACT_ATOMS: atom_id res chain seq x y z
N MET A 1 12.06 -10.85 20.31
CA MET A 1 10.91 -11.12 19.40
C MET A 1 10.24 -9.80 19.10
N THR A 2 10.28 -9.34 17.86
CA THR A 2 9.66 -8.10 17.40
C THR A 2 8.14 -8.20 17.51
N ASP A 3 7.49 -7.21 18.14
CA ASP A 3 6.03 -7.10 18.21
C ASP A 3 5.49 -6.79 16.81
N LEU A 4 5.14 -7.86 16.07
CA LEU A 4 4.71 -7.79 14.68
C LEU A 4 3.51 -6.83 14.45
N PRO A 5 2.47 -6.82 15.32
CA PRO A 5 1.43 -5.77 15.29
C PRO A 5 1.97 -4.34 15.38
N ARG A 6 2.97 -4.07 16.23
CA ARG A 6 3.57 -2.74 16.35
C ARG A 6 4.34 -2.37 15.08
N VAL A 7 5.12 -3.29 14.53
CA VAL A 7 5.84 -3.08 13.26
C VAL A 7 4.86 -2.78 12.12
N ALA A 8 3.77 -3.56 12.01
CA ALA A 8 2.74 -3.33 11.00
C ALA A 8 2.09 -1.95 11.13
N ARG A 9 1.82 -1.46 12.35
CA ARG A 9 1.31 -0.09 12.55
C ARG A 9 2.30 0.97 12.08
N VAL A 10 3.58 0.83 12.40
CA VAL A 10 4.61 1.78 11.97
C VAL A 10 4.69 1.80 10.43
N LEU A 11 4.74 0.63 9.80
CA LEU A 11 4.74 0.53 8.33
C LEU A 11 3.49 1.13 7.71
N TYR A 12 2.32 0.90 8.32
CA TYR A 12 1.06 1.46 7.85
C TYR A 12 1.07 2.98 7.80
N PHE A 13 1.51 3.64 8.89
CA PHE A 13 1.61 5.09 8.94
C PHE A 13 2.74 5.63 8.05
N ALA A 14 3.87 4.94 8.00
CA ALA A 14 4.96 5.31 7.09
C ALA A 14 4.48 5.29 5.63
N TYR A 15 3.71 4.28 5.23
CA TYR A 15 3.13 4.20 3.89
C TYR A 15 2.06 5.26 3.63
N ALA A 16 1.18 5.53 4.60
CA ALA A 16 0.20 6.60 4.48
C ALA A 16 0.90 7.96 4.25
N ALA A 17 1.94 8.25 5.03
CA ALA A 17 2.76 9.44 4.85
C ALA A 17 3.50 9.45 3.50
N ALA A 18 4.08 8.32 3.09
CA ALA A 18 4.77 8.19 1.82
C ALA A 18 3.84 8.48 0.64
N PHE A 19 2.63 7.93 0.61
CA PHE A 19 1.66 8.21 -0.46
C PHE A 19 1.27 9.68 -0.54
N ILE A 20 1.10 10.34 0.61
CA ILE A 20 0.76 11.77 0.64
C ILE A 20 1.96 12.61 0.16
N VAL A 21 3.14 12.40 0.75
CA VAL A 21 4.32 13.21 0.49
C VAL A 21 4.84 12.97 -0.91
N PHE A 22 5.11 11.72 -1.29
CA PHE A 22 5.63 11.41 -2.62
C PHE A 22 4.56 11.65 -3.68
N GLY A 23 3.31 11.28 -3.46
CA GLY A 23 2.23 11.58 -4.42
C GLY A 23 2.13 13.08 -4.72
N ALA A 24 2.16 13.93 -3.69
CA ALA A 24 2.10 15.39 -3.88
C ALA A 24 3.36 15.96 -4.55
N LEU A 25 4.55 15.54 -4.11
CA LEU A 25 5.82 15.98 -4.72
C LEU A 25 5.94 15.54 -6.18
N SER A 26 5.51 14.31 -6.48
CA SER A 26 5.54 13.72 -7.81
C SER A 26 4.66 14.44 -8.81
N VAL A 27 3.58 15.12 -8.40
CA VAL A 27 2.78 15.97 -9.32
C VAL A 27 3.62 17.11 -9.90
N ALA A 28 4.43 17.74 -9.05
CA ALA A 28 5.33 18.82 -9.46
C ALA A 28 6.58 18.28 -10.19
N ALA A 29 7.14 17.18 -9.69
CA ALA A 29 8.37 16.56 -10.20
C ALA A 29 8.15 15.53 -11.32
N THR A 30 6.94 15.42 -11.87
CA THR A 30 6.56 14.35 -12.81
C THR A 30 7.56 14.12 -13.95
N PRO A 31 8.02 15.15 -14.69
CA PRO A 31 8.93 14.91 -15.81
C PRO A 31 10.25 14.25 -15.38
N THR A 32 10.84 14.76 -14.29
CA THR A 32 12.08 14.22 -13.72
C THR A 32 11.89 12.82 -13.19
N GLU A 33 10.76 12.56 -12.53
CA GLU A 33 10.45 11.24 -12.00
C GLU A 33 10.25 10.22 -13.11
N MET A 34 9.56 10.58 -14.20
CA MET A 34 9.38 9.68 -15.35
C MET A 34 10.70 9.34 -16.03
N GLN A 35 11.59 10.32 -16.15
CA GLN A 35 12.94 10.10 -16.68
C GLN A 35 13.75 9.18 -15.79
N TRP A 36 13.69 9.38 -14.47
CA TRP A 36 14.46 8.58 -13.53
C TRP A 36 13.93 7.14 -13.37
N LEU A 37 12.61 6.97 -13.27
CA LEU A 37 11.99 5.66 -13.06
C LEU A 37 11.88 4.83 -14.34
N TYR A 38 11.57 5.47 -15.47
CA TYR A 38 11.27 4.78 -16.73
C TYR A 38 12.26 5.08 -17.85
N GLY A 39 13.28 5.90 -17.61
CA GLY A 39 14.22 6.31 -18.65
C GLY A 39 13.58 7.16 -19.75
N MET A 40 12.37 7.69 -19.52
CA MET A 40 11.57 8.39 -20.52
C MET A 40 11.62 9.89 -20.29
N GLU A 41 11.98 10.66 -21.32
CA GLU A 41 11.81 12.12 -21.32
C GLU A 41 10.43 12.46 -21.93
N PRO A 42 9.39 12.68 -21.13
CA PRO A 42 8.04 12.83 -21.66
C PRO A 42 7.87 14.07 -22.55
N ARG A 43 8.79 15.04 -22.51
CA ARG A 43 8.70 16.26 -23.34
C ARG A 43 9.07 16.04 -24.80
N VAL A 44 9.76 14.95 -25.13
CA VAL A 44 10.22 14.66 -26.50
C VAL A 44 9.44 13.53 -27.16
N VAL A 45 8.59 12.83 -26.41
CA VAL A 45 7.76 11.74 -26.94
C VAL A 45 6.48 12.32 -27.55
N PRO A 46 5.99 11.80 -28.69
CA PRO A 46 4.66 12.12 -29.20
C PRO A 46 3.61 11.97 -28.10
N GLU A 47 2.68 12.92 -28.01
CA GLU A 47 1.63 12.93 -26.98
C GLU A 47 2.13 12.99 -25.52
N GLY A 48 3.36 13.42 -25.30
CA GLY A 48 3.96 13.55 -23.98
C GLY A 48 3.14 14.33 -22.94
N ALA A 49 2.39 15.34 -23.38
CA ALA A 49 1.48 16.09 -22.51
C ALA A 49 0.32 15.24 -21.96
N ILE A 50 -0.21 14.30 -22.76
CA ILE A 50 -1.24 13.36 -22.33
C ILE A 50 -0.65 12.44 -21.26
N LEU A 51 0.54 11.89 -21.52
CA LEU A 51 1.23 11.01 -20.58
C LEU A 51 1.55 11.70 -19.24
N LEU A 52 2.03 12.95 -19.28
CA LEU A 52 2.26 13.76 -18.08
C LEU A 52 0.96 13.98 -17.28
N ASN A 53 -0.15 14.27 -17.96
CA ASN A 53 -1.43 14.48 -17.30
C ASN A 53 -1.95 13.18 -16.65
N GLN A 54 -1.86 12.04 -17.35
CA GLN A 54 -2.24 10.74 -16.79
C GLN A 54 -1.39 10.36 -15.58
N TYR A 55 -0.08 10.59 -15.66
CA TYR A 55 0.82 10.31 -14.56
C TYR A 55 0.53 11.20 -13.34
N ARG A 56 0.35 12.50 -13.53
CA ARG A 56 -0.06 13.43 -12.46
C ARG A 56 -1.38 13.04 -11.83
N PHE A 57 -2.36 12.64 -12.64
CA PHE A 57 -3.63 12.14 -12.13
C PHE A 57 -3.42 10.94 -11.22
N LEU A 58 -2.63 9.95 -11.66
CA LEU A 58 -2.32 8.76 -10.85
C LEU A 58 -1.63 9.13 -9.53
N ARG A 59 -0.71 10.11 -9.55
CA ARG A 59 -0.04 10.62 -8.34
C ARG A 59 -1.00 11.31 -7.38
N VAL A 60 -2.00 12.05 -7.87
CA VAL A 60 -3.05 12.60 -7.00
C VAL A 60 -3.95 11.50 -6.42
N VAL A 61 -4.22 10.44 -7.18
CA VAL A 61 -4.94 9.26 -6.67
C VAL A 61 -4.17 8.59 -5.53
N GLU A 62 -2.84 8.49 -5.63
CA GLU A 62 -1.99 8.02 -4.53
C GLU A 62 -2.13 8.89 -3.28
N VAL A 63 -2.13 10.22 -3.41
CA VAL A 63 -2.39 11.13 -2.28
C VAL A 63 -3.75 10.84 -1.65
N GLY A 64 -4.80 10.70 -2.47
CA GLY A 64 -6.13 10.33 -2.01
C GLY A 64 -6.14 9.00 -1.23
N PHE A 65 -5.38 8.01 -1.69
CA PHE A 65 -5.23 6.75 -0.99
C PHE A 65 -4.49 6.92 0.35
N GLY A 66 -3.40 7.69 0.39
CA GLY A 66 -2.70 8.00 1.64
C GLY A 66 -3.60 8.67 2.68
N LEU A 67 -4.48 9.59 2.25
CA LEU A 67 -5.49 10.20 3.12
C LEU A 67 -6.52 9.18 3.61
N LEU A 68 -6.99 8.28 2.74
CA LEU A 68 -7.89 7.20 3.13
C LEU A 68 -7.25 6.28 4.17
N LEU A 69 -5.96 5.97 4.06
CA LEU A 69 -5.24 5.21 5.08
C LEU A 69 -5.23 5.92 6.44
N LEU A 70 -5.10 7.25 6.47
CA LEU A 70 -5.21 7.99 7.72
C LEU A 70 -6.63 7.94 8.31
N VAL A 71 -7.66 7.90 7.46
CA VAL A 71 -9.06 7.72 7.90
C VAL A 71 -9.27 6.33 8.51
N PHE A 72 -8.85 5.26 7.82
CA PHE A 72 -9.02 3.87 8.25
C PHE A 72 -7.95 3.34 9.22
N ARG A 73 -7.18 4.24 9.84
CA ARG A 73 -6.00 3.92 10.65
C ARG A 73 -6.28 3.02 11.85
N ARG A 74 -7.52 2.99 12.34
CA ARG A 74 -7.93 2.12 13.45
C ARG A 74 -8.60 0.86 12.93
N GLU A 75 -9.53 1.04 12.01
CA GLU A 75 -10.41 0.05 11.42
C GLU A 75 -9.61 -1.06 10.73
N VAL A 76 -8.47 -0.73 10.10
CA VAL A 76 -7.60 -1.74 9.49
C VAL A 76 -7.09 -2.78 10.50
N PHE A 77 -6.99 -2.44 11.79
CA PHE A 77 -6.52 -3.35 12.84
C PHE A 77 -7.64 -3.93 13.70
N THR A 78 -8.88 -3.46 13.55
CA THR A 78 -10.01 -3.84 14.41
C THR A 78 -11.20 -4.44 13.67
N GLU A 79 -11.40 -4.06 12.42
CA GLU A 79 -12.55 -4.46 11.61
C GLU A 79 -12.12 -5.34 10.42
N PRO A 80 -12.55 -6.62 10.35
CA PRO A 80 -12.11 -7.55 9.31
C PRO A 80 -12.38 -7.08 7.88
N ARG A 81 -13.51 -6.39 7.65
CA ARG A 81 -13.88 -5.88 6.32
C ARG A 81 -12.96 -4.73 5.88
N ALA A 82 -12.68 -3.79 6.77
CA ALA A 82 -11.75 -2.69 6.49
C ALA A 82 -10.32 -3.22 6.30
N ASN A 83 -9.92 -4.21 7.11
CA ASN A 83 -8.64 -4.88 6.95
C ASN A 83 -8.49 -5.52 5.56
N ALA A 84 -9.48 -6.30 5.12
CA ALA A 84 -9.46 -6.96 3.82
C ALA A 84 -9.41 -5.94 2.67
N ALA A 85 -10.19 -4.86 2.74
CA ALA A 85 -10.20 -3.81 1.72
C ALA A 85 -8.83 -3.13 1.58
N VAL A 86 -8.24 -2.71 2.70
CA VAL A 86 -6.92 -2.07 2.71
C VAL A 86 -5.84 -3.02 2.22
N LEU A 87 -5.79 -4.25 2.71
CA LEU A 87 -4.82 -5.25 2.25
C LEU A 87 -4.99 -5.57 0.77
N GLY A 88 -6.22 -5.54 0.24
CA GLY A 88 -6.50 -5.66 -1.18
C GLY A 88 -5.81 -4.59 -2.00
N VAL A 89 -5.87 -3.32 -1.57
CA VAL A 89 -5.18 -2.23 -2.26
C VAL A 89 -3.66 -2.35 -2.15
N PHE A 90 -3.13 -2.66 -0.97
CA PHE A 90 -1.70 -2.88 -0.77
C PHE A 90 -1.15 -4.03 -1.62
N PHE A 91 -1.96 -5.06 -1.90
CA PHE A 91 -1.59 -6.14 -2.81
C PHE A 91 -1.70 -5.72 -4.28
N ALA A 92 -2.74 -4.94 -4.64
CA ALA A 92 -3.00 -4.54 -6.02
C ALA A 92 -1.84 -3.76 -6.66
N ILE A 93 -1.10 -2.98 -5.87
CA ILE A 93 0.02 -2.15 -6.35
C ILE A 93 1.19 -3.01 -6.90
N PRO A 94 1.83 -3.90 -6.11
CA PRO A 94 2.88 -4.76 -6.66
C PRO A 94 2.34 -5.80 -7.66
N ALA A 95 1.07 -6.22 -7.51
CA ALA A 95 0.43 -7.12 -8.46
C ALA A 95 0.24 -6.49 -9.85
N SER A 96 -0.14 -5.22 -9.93
CA SER A 96 -0.26 -4.52 -11.22
C SER A 96 1.10 -4.41 -11.92
N ARG A 97 2.18 -4.13 -11.17
CA ARG A 97 3.54 -4.13 -11.72
C ARG A 97 3.97 -5.50 -12.22
N THR A 98 3.64 -6.56 -11.48
CA THR A 98 3.92 -7.93 -11.90
C THR A 98 3.20 -8.24 -13.21
N LEU A 99 1.92 -7.85 -13.31
CA LEU A 99 1.14 -8.03 -14.53
C LEU A 99 1.74 -7.24 -15.70
N SER A 100 2.14 -5.98 -15.50
CA SER A 100 2.82 -5.19 -16.53
C SER A 100 4.13 -5.83 -16.98
N ILE A 101 4.92 -6.42 -16.08
CA ILE A 101 6.15 -7.13 -16.49
C ILE A 101 5.83 -8.34 -17.37
N VAL A 102 4.75 -9.06 -17.06
CA VAL A 102 4.31 -10.23 -17.83
C VAL A 102 3.77 -9.82 -19.20
N LEU A 103 3.03 -8.72 -19.29
CA LEU A 103 2.37 -8.28 -20.53
C LEU A 103 3.29 -7.44 -21.42
N ASP A 104 4.02 -6.49 -20.82
CA ASP A 104 4.75 -5.43 -21.52
C ASP A 104 6.27 -5.61 -21.46
N GLY A 105 6.76 -6.53 -20.61
CA GLY A 105 8.17 -6.87 -20.47
C GLY A 105 8.91 -6.13 -19.35
N TRP A 106 10.24 -6.30 -19.33
CA TRP A 106 11.08 -5.85 -18.23
C TRP A 106 11.25 -4.33 -18.19
N SER A 107 10.85 -3.71 -17.07
CA SER A 107 10.88 -2.25 -16.86
C SER A 107 12.14 -1.73 -16.14
N GLY A 108 13.08 -2.62 -15.79
CA GLY A 108 14.36 -2.26 -15.15
C GLY A 108 14.51 -2.74 -13.71
N THR A 109 15.76 -2.87 -13.26
CA THR A 109 16.11 -3.46 -11.95
C THR A 109 15.57 -2.65 -10.77
N PHE A 110 15.55 -1.31 -10.88
CA PHE A 110 15.08 -0.45 -9.79
C PHE A 110 13.59 -0.67 -9.47
N LEU A 111 12.73 -0.66 -10.49
CA LEU A 111 11.29 -0.91 -10.33
C LEU A 111 11.02 -2.33 -9.82
N PHE A 112 11.82 -3.31 -10.25
CA PHE A 112 11.73 -4.67 -9.74
C PHE A 112 12.07 -4.76 -8.25
N THR A 113 13.15 -4.12 -7.80
CA THR A 113 13.49 -4.06 -6.36
C THR A 113 12.40 -3.38 -5.55
N PHE A 114 11.82 -2.29 -6.07
CA PHE A 114 10.70 -1.59 -5.42
C PHE A 114 9.47 -2.50 -5.28
N MET A 115 9.12 -3.23 -6.34
CA MET A 115 8.02 -4.21 -6.33
C MET A 115 8.23 -5.31 -5.28
N LEU A 116 9.45 -5.84 -5.14
CA LEU A 116 9.77 -6.82 -4.10
C LEU A 116 9.62 -6.24 -2.68
N ALA A 117 10.06 -5.00 -2.48
CA ALA A 117 9.89 -4.31 -1.21
C ALA A 117 8.40 -4.13 -0.86
N GLU A 118 7.57 -3.76 -1.84
CA GLU A 118 6.12 -3.64 -1.65
C GLU A 118 5.46 -4.96 -1.28
N TYR A 119 5.84 -6.07 -1.93
CA TYR A 119 5.37 -7.39 -1.53
C TYR A 119 5.77 -7.73 -0.10
N ALA A 120 7.00 -7.44 0.30
CA ALA A 120 7.47 -7.67 1.66
C ALA A 120 6.65 -6.85 2.67
N ILE A 121 6.37 -5.59 2.37
CA ILE A 121 5.54 -4.71 3.20
C ILE A 121 4.10 -5.22 3.29
N PHE A 122 3.50 -5.63 2.16
CA PHE A 122 2.19 -6.28 2.15
C PHE A 122 2.15 -7.50 3.06
N VAL A 123 3.17 -8.37 2.99
CA VAL A 123 3.25 -9.57 3.84
C VAL A 123 3.32 -9.18 5.32
N VAL A 124 4.18 -8.23 5.69
CA VAL A 124 4.32 -7.79 7.09
C VAL A 124 3.02 -7.17 7.60
N LEU A 125 2.36 -6.32 6.79
CA LEU A 125 1.07 -5.72 7.13
C LEU A 125 0.00 -6.79 7.28
N ALA A 126 -0.11 -7.72 6.34
CA ALA A 126 -1.12 -8.78 6.35
C ALA A 126 -0.96 -9.69 7.57
N LEU A 127 0.27 -10.11 7.89
CA LEU A 127 0.52 -10.93 9.06
C LEU A 127 0.24 -10.15 10.34
N GLY A 128 0.81 -8.95 10.49
CA GLY A 128 0.69 -8.13 11.69
C GLY A 128 -0.74 -7.70 11.99
N SER A 129 -1.50 -7.27 10.98
CA SER A 129 -2.90 -6.86 11.14
C SER A 129 -3.81 -8.04 11.48
N ARG A 130 -3.58 -9.21 10.88
CA ARG A 130 -4.35 -10.43 11.18
C ARG A 130 -4.11 -10.92 12.60
N THR A 131 -2.86 -10.85 13.10
CA THR A 131 -2.57 -11.14 14.52
C THR A 131 -3.31 -10.18 15.46
N ALA A 132 -3.35 -8.89 15.14
CA ALA A 132 -4.07 -7.90 15.95
C ALA A 132 -5.59 -8.20 16.01
N LEU A 133 -6.20 -8.54 14.87
CA LEU A 133 -7.62 -8.91 14.79
C LEU A 133 -7.94 -10.18 15.59
N ARG A 134 -7.08 -11.21 15.50
CA ARG A 134 -7.24 -12.45 16.27
C ARG A 134 -7.22 -12.20 17.77
N ALA A 135 -6.24 -11.45 18.25
CA ALA A 135 -6.12 -11.10 19.66
C ALA A 135 -7.34 -10.31 20.17
N GLN A 136 -7.94 -9.45 19.34
CA GLN A 136 -9.19 -8.76 19.71
C GLN A 136 -10.39 -9.70 19.75
N ARG A 137 -10.49 -10.64 18.81
CA ARG A 137 -11.57 -11.63 18.78
C ARG A 137 -11.57 -12.50 20.04
N GLU A 138 -10.39 -12.98 20.45
CA GLU A 138 -10.22 -13.77 21.67
C GLU A 138 -10.62 -13.00 22.94
N ARG A 139 -10.33 -11.70 23.00
CA ARG A 139 -10.76 -10.83 24.11
C ARG A 139 -12.26 -10.55 24.14
N ARG A 140 -12.98 -10.69 23.02
CA ARG A 140 -14.44 -10.45 22.94
C ARG A 140 -15.27 -11.68 23.26
N VAL A 141 -14.70 -12.89 23.30
CA VAL A 141 -15.44 -14.11 23.72
C VAL A 141 -15.48 -14.13 25.26
N PRO A 142 -16.64 -13.92 25.90
CA PRO A 142 -16.72 -13.92 27.37
C PRO A 142 -16.51 -15.34 27.90
N THR A 143 -15.65 -15.47 28.90
CA THR A 143 -15.37 -16.71 29.65
C THR A 143 -16.58 -17.22 30.45
N HIS A 144 -17.74 -16.56 30.36
CA HIS A 144 -18.96 -16.87 31.11
C HIS A 144 -19.74 -18.11 30.62
N MET A 145 -19.26 -18.85 29.61
CA MET A 145 -19.85 -20.14 29.20
C MET A 145 -19.16 -21.38 29.82
N LEU A 146 -18.28 -21.18 30.81
CA LEU A 146 -17.67 -22.28 31.60
C LEU A 146 -18.25 -22.33 33.01
N HIS A 147 -19.58 -22.35 33.15
CA HIS A 147 -20.21 -22.90 34.35
C HIS A 147 -21.12 -24.07 33.93
N PRO A 148 -20.74 -25.33 34.23
CA PRO A 148 -21.69 -26.42 34.15
C PRO A 148 -22.74 -26.14 35.22
N ARG A 149 -24.00 -26.02 34.80
CA ARG A 149 -25.12 -26.11 35.73
C ARG A 149 -25.07 -27.51 36.33
N GLY A 150 -24.59 -27.60 37.57
CA GLY A 150 -24.87 -28.73 38.46
C GLY A 150 -26.33 -28.75 38.86
#